data_AF-A0A2G6B8Z6-F1
#
_entry.id   AF-A0A2G6B8Z6-F1
#
_cell.length_a   1.000
_cell.length_b   1.000
_cell.length_c   1.000
_cell.angle_alpha   90.00
_cell.angle_beta   90.00
_cell.angle_gamma   90.00
#
_symmetry.space_group_name_H-M   'P 1'
#
loop_
_entity.id
_entity.type
_entity.pdbx_description
1 polymer ?
#
loop_
_entity_poly.entity_id
_entity_poly.type
_entity_poly.pdbx_seq_one_letter_code
_entity_poly.pdbx_strand_id
1 'polypeptide(L)'
;MSKKKLDISILIVIILMGVYYIYTAVKANEGTPEGELGSGFFPIILGVTLIGFCLISILKWLKKTDEVLPFNGMKKILITIAAIVVYFLVWEYIGYFYFITFILLVVLFTFFRWPLAMKKSRMITVNLIVSLVLMAFVYLVFNNLMYIDF
;
A
#
# COMPACT_ATOMS: atom_id res chain seq x y z
N MET A 1 14.94 -17.14 -19.99
CA MET A 1 14.88 -15.67 -20.14
C MET A 1 15.99 -15.05 -19.30
N SER A 2 16.74 -14.05 -19.79
CA SER A 2 17.73 -13.34 -18.94
C SER A 2 16.99 -12.62 -17.80
N LYS A 3 17.52 -12.63 -16.58
CA LYS A 3 16.93 -11.98 -15.39
C LYS A 3 16.56 -10.52 -15.67
N LYS A 4 17.44 -9.80 -16.38
CA LYS A 4 17.19 -8.42 -16.83
C LYS A 4 15.93 -8.28 -17.67
N LYS A 5 15.66 -9.24 -18.58
CA LYS A 5 14.43 -9.24 -19.38
C LYS A 5 13.20 -9.50 -18.51
N LEU A 6 13.29 -10.39 -17.54
CA LEU A 6 12.20 -10.68 -16.60
C LEU A 6 11.86 -9.46 -15.74
N ASP A 7 12.86 -8.81 -15.15
CA ASP A 7 12.65 -7.65 -14.29
C ASP A 7 12.06 -6.47 -15.06
N ILE A 8 12.56 -6.20 -16.27
CA ILE A 8 11.98 -5.17 -17.15
C ILE A 8 10.54 -5.54 -17.54
N SER A 9 10.26 -6.80 -17.87
CA SER A 9 8.89 -7.25 -18.16
C SER A 9 7.95 -7.05 -16.98
N ILE A 10 8.39 -7.37 -15.75
CA ILE A 10 7.61 -7.14 -14.54
C ILE A 10 7.34 -5.64 -14.34
N LEU A 11 8.36 -4.79 -14.50
CA LEU A 11 8.20 -3.33 -14.39
C LEU A 11 7.21 -2.78 -15.42
N ILE A 12 7.24 -3.29 -16.66
CA ILE A 12 6.28 -2.91 -17.70
C ILE A 12 4.86 -3.33 -17.30
N VAL A 13 4.67 -4.55 -16.80
CA VAL A 13 3.35 -5.02 -16.32
C VAL A 13 2.84 -4.14 -15.18
N ILE A 14 3.69 -3.78 -14.21
CA ILE A 14 3.32 -2.88 -13.11
C ILE A 14 2.95 -1.49 -13.64
N ILE A 15 3.66 -0.96 -14.65
CA ILE A 15 3.30 0.31 -15.29
C ILE A 15 1.90 0.21 -15.92
N LEU A 16 1.61 -0.85 -16.67
CA LEU A 16 0.29 -1.03 -17.29
C LEU A 16 -0.83 -1.14 -16.23
N MET A 17 -0.59 -1.86 -15.14
CA MET A 17 -1.50 -1.92 -14.00
C MET A 17 -1.67 -0.54 -13.34
N GLY A 18 -0.60 0.23 -13.20
CA GLY A 18 -0.63 1.60 -12.68
C GLY A 18 -1.45 2.54 -13.57
N VAL A 19 -1.34 2.42 -14.89
CA VAL A 19 -2.15 3.19 -15.85
C VAL A 19 -3.63 2.83 -15.72
N TYR A 20 -3.96 1.54 -15.65
CA TYR A 20 -5.34 1.08 -15.43
C TYR A 20 -5.91 1.55 -14.08
N TYR A 21 -5.08 1.53 -13.03
CA TYR A 21 -5.42 2.03 -11.71
C TYR A 21 -5.74 3.54 -11.74
N ILE A 22 -4.90 4.35 -12.40
CA ILE A 22 -5.15 5.79 -12.59
C ILE A 22 -6.44 6.00 -13.38
N TYR A 23 -6.66 5.24 -14.46
CA TYR A 23 -7.88 5.36 -15.27
C TYR A 23 -9.14 5.13 -14.43
N THR A 24 -9.13 4.11 -13.58
CA THR A 24 -10.25 3.80 -12.67
C THR A 24 -10.42 4.90 -11.63
N ALA A 25 -9.32 5.44 -11.10
CA ALA A 25 -9.36 6.53 -10.14
C ALA A 25 -9.90 7.84 -10.73
N VAL A 26 -9.53 8.18 -11.97
CA VAL A 26 -10.08 9.35 -12.68
C VAL A 26 -11.60 9.21 -12.82
N LYS A 27 -12.09 8.04 -13.20
CA LYS A 27 -13.53 7.76 -13.24
C LYS A 27 -14.21 7.89 -11.89
N ALA A 28 -13.57 7.42 -10.82
CA ALA A 28 -14.10 7.55 -9.46
C ALA A 28 -14.19 9.02 -8.99
N ASN A 29 -13.49 9.93 -9.67
CA ASN A 29 -13.55 11.36 -9.42
C ASN A 29 -14.65 12.08 -10.22
N GLU A 30 -15.26 11.42 -11.22
CA GLU A 30 -16.33 11.99 -12.03
C GLU A 30 -17.55 12.28 -11.13
N GLY A 31 -17.99 13.54 -11.10
CA GLY A 31 -19.11 13.99 -10.26
C GLY A 31 -18.72 14.60 -8.90
N THR A 32 -17.43 14.72 -8.60
CA THR A 32 -16.97 15.50 -7.44
C THR A 32 -17.16 17.01 -7.71
N PRO A 33 -17.73 17.80 -6.78
CA PRO A 33 -17.85 19.25 -6.93
C PRO A 33 -16.51 19.94 -7.19
N GLU A 34 -16.54 21.02 -7.97
CA GLU A 34 -15.34 21.83 -8.22
C GLU A 34 -14.79 22.42 -6.91
N GLY A 35 -13.50 22.17 -6.64
CA GLY A 35 -12.82 22.62 -5.43
C GLY A 35 -12.71 21.57 -4.32
N GLU A 36 -13.38 20.42 -4.44
CA GLU A 36 -13.28 19.33 -3.48
C GLU A 36 -12.30 18.23 -3.94
N LEU A 37 -11.62 17.61 -2.97
CA LEU A 37 -10.76 16.46 -3.22
C LEU A 37 -11.63 15.20 -3.29
N GLY A 38 -11.93 14.76 -4.51
CA GLY A 38 -12.73 13.57 -4.72
C GLY A 38 -11.96 12.27 -4.44
N SER A 39 -12.71 11.16 -4.42
CA SER A 39 -12.20 9.83 -4.05
C SER A 39 -11.04 9.34 -4.95
N GLY A 40 -10.92 9.88 -6.16
CA GLY A 40 -9.88 9.56 -7.12
C GLY A 40 -8.54 10.28 -6.89
N PHE A 41 -8.52 11.36 -6.11
CA PHE A 41 -7.35 12.24 -5.98
C PHE A 41 -6.09 11.50 -5.48
N PHE A 42 -6.17 10.83 -4.33
CA PHE A 42 -5.03 10.10 -3.76
C PHE A 42 -4.60 8.90 -4.60
N PRO A 43 -5.53 8.05 -5.10
CA PRO A 43 -5.19 7.00 -6.05
C PRO A 43 -4.40 7.49 -7.28
N ILE A 44 -4.76 8.63 -7.87
CA ILE A 44 -4.02 9.19 -9.02
C ILE A 44 -2.57 9.50 -8.63
N ILE A 45 -2.34 10.19 -7.50
CA ILE A 45 -0.99 10.53 -7.04
C ILE A 45 -0.14 9.27 -6.82
N LEU A 46 -0.72 8.26 -6.16
CA LEU A 46 -0.04 6.99 -5.91
C LEU A 46 0.30 6.26 -7.22
N GLY A 47 -0.64 6.21 -8.16
CA GLY A 47 -0.41 5.61 -9.47
C GLY A 47 0.70 6.30 -10.25
N VAL A 48 0.68 7.64 -10.29
CA VAL A 48 1.71 8.45 -10.98
C VAL A 48 3.09 8.22 -10.35
N THR A 49 3.16 8.20 -9.02
CA THR A 49 4.41 7.97 -8.28
C THR A 49 4.96 6.58 -8.54
N LEU A 50 4.09 5.56 -8.53
CA LEU A 50 4.45 4.17 -8.82
C LEU A 50 5.03 4.03 -10.23
N ILE A 51 4.35 4.60 -11.24
CA ILE A 51 4.84 4.60 -12.63
C ILE A 51 6.18 5.32 -12.72
N GLY A 52 6.31 6.49 -12.08
CA GLY A 52 7.57 7.25 -12.04
C GLY A 52 8.73 6.43 -11.48
N PHE A 53 8.53 5.73 -10.36
CA PHE A 53 9.55 4.84 -9.78
C PHE A 53 9.86 3.63 -10.66
N CYS A 54 8.88 3.07 -11.36
CA CYS A 54 9.11 1.99 -12.32
C CYS A 54 9.98 2.47 -13.49
N LEU A 55 9.68 3.65 -14.06
CA LEU A 55 10.48 4.25 -15.13
C LEU A 55 11.92 4.52 -14.69
N ILE A 56 12.11 5.12 -13.50
CA ILE A 56 13.44 5.32 -12.91
C ILE A 56 14.18 3.97 -12.75
N SER A 57 13.48 2.92 -12.31
CA SER A 57 14.07 1.60 -12.14
C SER A 57 14.48 0.95 -13.46
N ILE A 58 13.68 1.11 -14.52
CA ILE A 58 14.03 0.65 -15.88
C ILE A 58 15.31 1.37 -16.34
N LEU A 59 15.39 2.70 -16.19
CA LEU A 59 16.58 3.47 -16.57
C LEU A 59 17.84 3.04 -15.80
N LYS A 60 17.70 2.73 -14.50
CA LYS A 60 18.80 2.17 -13.69
C LYS A 60 19.24 0.80 -14.21
N TRP A 61 18.30 -0.08 -14.54
CA TRP A 61 18.57 -1.41 -15.07
C TRP A 61 19.25 -1.40 -16.44
N LEU A 62 18.97 -0.41 -17.28
CA LEU A 62 19.67 -0.23 -18.55
C LEU A 62 21.14 0.10 -18.34
N LYS A 63 21.48 0.83 -17.27
CA LYS A 63 22.85 1.27 -16.94
C LYS A 63 23.64 0.30 -16.06
N LYS A 64 22.98 -0.63 -15.36
CA LYS A 64 23.64 -1.56 -14.43
C LYS A 64 24.14 -2.83 -15.15
N THR A 65 25.38 -3.22 -14.89
CA THR A 65 25.92 -4.56 -15.14
C THR A 65 25.55 -5.49 -13.99
N ASP A 66 25.23 -6.74 -14.31
CA ASP A 66 24.47 -7.68 -13.49
C ASP A 66 25.02 -7.89 -12.06
N GLU A 67 24.37 -7.25 -11.07
CA GLU A 67 24.51 -7.62 -9.67
C GLU A 67 23.19 -8.18 -9.17
N VAL A 68 23.19 -9.48 -8.87
CA VAL A 68 22.04 -10.16 -8.27
C VAL A 68 22.10 -9.96 -6.76
N LEU A 69 21.25 -9.07 -6.23
CA LEU A 69 21.01 -9.02 -4.79
C LEU A 69 20.07 -10.16 -4.40
N PRO A 70 20.46 -11.08 -3.50
CA PRO A 70 19.55 -12.11 -3.01
C PRO A 70 18.45 -11.47 -2.18
N PHE A 71 17.21 -11.49 -2.69
CA PHE A 71 16.04 -10.99 -1.96
C PHE A 71 15.34 -12.12 -1.20
N ASN A 72 15.49 -12.14 0.13
CA ASN A 72 14.87 -13.14 1.01
C ASN A 72 13.55 -12.65 1.63
N GLY A 73 12.73 -11.91 0.86
CA GLY A 73 11.49 -11.29 1.34
C GLY A 73 10.20 -11.84 0.73
N MET A 74 10.28 -12.79 -0.22
CA MET A 74 9.10 -13.24 -0.98
C MET A 74 7.97 -13.77 -0.09
N LYS A 75 8.31 -14.56 0.94
CA LYS A 75 7.33 -15.07 1.90
C LYS A 75 6.60 -13.94 2.63
N LYS A 76 7.31 -12.87 3.01
CA LYS A 76 6.69 -11.71 3.68
C LYS A 76 5.74 -10.98 2.73
N ILE A 77 6.12 -10.81 1.46
CA ILE A 77 5.25 -10.19 0.44
C ILE A 77 3.96 -10.99 0.29
N LEU A 78 4.05 -12.31 0.10
CA LEU A 78 2.86 -13.16 -0.07
C LEU A 78 1.93 -13.11 1.14
N ILE A 79 2.49 -13.12 2.35
CA ILE A 79 1.71 -13.00 3.59
C ILE A 79 1.01 -11.64 3.67
N THR A 80 1.70 -10.55 3.33
CA THR A 80 1.09 -9.21 3.32
C THR A 80 -0.02 -9.11 2.29
N ILE A 81 0.17 -9.65 1.08
CA ILE A 81 -0.88 -9.68 0.04
C ILE A 81 -2.09 -10.45 0.56
N ALA A 82 -1.88 -11.65 1.12
CA ALA A 82 -2.97 -12.45 1.68
C ALA A 82 -3.71 -11.72 2.81
N ALA A 83 -2.98 -11.07 3.72
CA ALA A 83 -3.57 -10.29 4.81
C ALA A 83 -4.41 -9.11 4.29
N ILE A 84 -3.95 -8.41 3.24
CA ILE A 84 -4.69 -7.32 2.60
C ILE A 84 -5.96 -7.84 1.91
N VAL A 85 -5.89 -8.96 1.20
CA VAL A 85 -7.06 -9.58 0.56
C VAL A 85 -8.10 -9.97 1.61
N VAL A 86 -7.66 -10.65 2.69
CA VAL A 86 -8.55 -11.00 3.81
C VAL A 86 -9.15 -9.75 4.43
N TYR A 87 -8.35 -8.71 4.65
CA TYR A 87 -8.85 -7.44 5.18
C TYR A 87 -10.00 -6.87 4.33
N PHE A 88 -9.82 -6.79 3.01
CA PHE A 88 -10.87 -6.26 2.13
C PHE A 88 -12.14 -7.11 2.15
N LEU A 89 -12.00 -8.44 2.17
CA LEU A 89 -13.16 -9.33 2.27
C LEU A 89 -13.89 -9.14 3.60
N VAL A 90 -13.15 -9.09 4.72
CA VAL A 90 -13.75 -8.90 6.04
C VAL A 90 -14.44 -7.53 6.12
N TRP A 91 -13.81 -6.48 5.60
CA TRP A 91 -14.43 -5.15 5.57
C TRP A 91 -15.70 -5.12 4.72
N GLU A 92 -15.68 -5.70 3.52
CA GLU A 92 -16.85 -5.74 2.63
C GLU A 92 -18.06 -6.45 3.27
N TYR A 93 -17.84 -7.58 3.95
CA TYR A 93 -18.94 -8.38 4.50
C TYR A 93 -19.36 -7.97 5.92
N ILE A 94 -18.45 -7.42 6.73
CA ILE A 94 -18.68 -7.16 8.16
C ILE A 94 -18.78 -5.65 8.46
N GLY A 95 -18.17 -4.79 7.64
CA GLY A 95 -18.10 -3.34 7.89
C GLY A 95 -17.00 -2.97 8.90
N TYR A 96 -17.22 -1.94 9.74
CA TYR A 96 -16.28 -1.51 10.80
C TYR A 96 -14.85 -1.19 10.33
N PHE A 97 -14.73 -0.38 9.27
CA PHE A 97 -13.46 0.02 8.67
C PHE A 97 -12.38 0.36 9.71
N TYR A 98 -12.70 1.22 10.68
CA TYR A 98 -11.72 1.70 11.66
C TYR A 98 -11.15 0.60 12.55
N PHE A 99 -12.00 -0.32 13.02
CA PHE A 99 -11.59 -1.39 13.92
C PHE A 99 -10.80 -2.48 13.19
N ILE A 100 -11.25 -2.88 11.99
CA ILE A 100 -10.56 -3.89 11.20
C ILE A 100 -9.21 -3.35 10.71
N THR A 101 -9.15 -2.09 10.29
CA THR A 101 -7.89 -1.44 9.88
C THR A 101 -6.91 -1.36 11.04
N PHE A 102 -7.38 -1.03 12.26
CA PHE A 102 -6.55 -1.10 13.46
C PHE A 102 -5.92 -2.48 13.65
N ILE A 103 -6.72 -3.56 13.56
CA ILE A 103 -6.23 -4.93 13.69
C ILE A 103 -5.19 -5.24 12.60
N LEU A 104 -5.47 -4.90 11.35
CA LEU A 104 -4.55 -5.12 10.23
C LEU A 104 -3.19 -4.45 10.50
N LEU A 105 -3.19 -3.18 10.92
CA LEU A 105 -1.97 -2.43 11.21
C LEU A 105 -1.18 -3.07 12.34
N VAL A 106 -1.83 -3.45 13.44
CA VAL A 106 -1.18 -4.13 14.57
C VAL A 106 -0.53 -5.45 14.12
N VAL A 107 -1.25 -6.24 13.33
CA VAL A 107 -0.76 -7.53 12.80
C VAL A 107 0.44 -7.31 11.89
N LEU A 108 0.34 -6.38 10.92
CA LEU A 108 1.43 -6.12 9.96
C LEU A 108 2.67 -5.55 10.67
N PHE A 109 2.51 -4.53 11.51
CA PHE A 109 3.65 -3.97 12.25
C PHE A 109 4.31 -5.00 13.15
N THR A 110 3.53 -5.89 13.77
CA THR A 110 4.07 -6.97 14.60
C THR A 110 4.79 -8.01 13.75
N PHE A 111 4.19 -8.44 12.65
CA PHE A 111 4.79 -9.40 11.72
C PHE A 111 6.14 -8.92 11.16
N PHE A 112 6.21 -7.65 10.74
CA PHE A 112 7.44 -7.09 10.18
C PHE A 112 8.51 -6.80 11.24
N ARG A 113 8.12 -6.46 12.48
CA ARG A 113 9.06 -6.18 13.58
C ARG A 113 9.46 -7.41 14.39
N TRP A 114 8.75 -8.52 14.28
CA TRP A 114 9.03 -9.77 14.99
C TRP A 114 10.49 -10.25 14.94
N PRO A 115 11.20 -10.21 13.80
CA PRO A 115 12.59 -10.67 13.74
C PRO A 115 13.62 -9.66 14.30
N LEU A 116 13.21 -8.44 14.64
CA LEU A 116 14.08 -7.47 15.31
C LEU A 116 14.09 -7.81 16.80
N ALA A 117 15.28 -8.06 17.36
CA ALA A 117 15.54 -8.57 18.71
C ALA A 117 15.15 -7.63 19.88
N MET A 118 13.98 -7.00 19.82
CA MET A 118 13.40 -6.18 20.87
C MET A 118 12.63 -7.03 21.88
N LYS A 119 12.48 -6.52 23.11
CA LYS A 119 11.58 -7.11 24.10
C LYS A 119 10.15 -7.16 23.53
N LYS A 120 9.60 -8.37 23.38
CA LYS A 120 8.28 -8.62 22.74
C LYS A 120 7.17 -7.73 23.28
N SER A 121 7.09 -7.56 24.60
CA SER A 121 6.08 -6.71 25.25
C SER A 121 6.14 -5.26 24.76
N ARG A 122 7.34 -4.63 24.77
CA ARG A 122 7.51 -3.24 24.31
C ARG A 122 7.14 -3.09 22.83
N MET A 123 7.51 -4.06 21.99
CA MET A 123 7.17 -4.04 20.57
C MET A 123 5.66 -4.04 20.35
N ILE A 124 4.93 -4.94 21.04
CA ILE A 124 3.47 -5.02 20.93
C ILE A 124 2.81 -3.73 21.41
N THR A 125 3.22 -3.20 22.56
CA THR A 125 2.68 -1.94 23.09
C THR A 125 2.89 -0.77 22.12
N VAL A 126 4.10 -0.64 21.56
CA VAL A 126 4.38 0.43 20.57
C VAL A 126 3.54 0.25 19.32
N ASN A 127 3.42 -0.98 18.80
CA ASN A 127 2.62 -1.24 17.59
C ASN A 127 1.13 -0.96 17.83
N LEU A 128 0.60 -1.28 19.02
CA LEU A 128 -0.77 -0.94 19.42
C LEU A 128 -0.98 0.57 19.44
N ILE A 129 -0.10 1.31 20.14
CA ILE A 129 -0.21 2.77 20.25
C ILE A 129 -0.11 3.42 18.87
N VAL A 130 0.88 3.03 18.06
CA VAL A 130 1.06 3.60 16.71
C VAL A 130 -0.16 3.32 15.84
N SER A 131 -0.70 2.10 15.86
CA SER A 131 -1.89 1.77 15.09
C SER A 131 -3.11 2.57 15.56
N LEU A 132 -3.27 2.75 16.88
CA LEU A 132 -4.37 3.54 17.44
C LEU A 132 -4.28 5.01 17.04
N VAL A 133 -3.08 5.60 17.14
CA VAL A 133 -2.82 6.99 16.76
C VAL A 133 -3.06 7.19 15.27
N LEU A 134 -2.60 6.26 14.41
CA LEU A 134 -2.86 6.32 12.99
C LEU A 134 -4.35 6.24 12.68
N MET A 135 -5.10 5.35 13.34
CA MET A 135 -6.55 5.28 13.14
C MET A 135 -7.28 6.52 13.64
N ALA A 136 -6.89 7.07 14.78
CA ALA A 136 -7.43 8.35 15.26
C ALA A 136 -7.14 9.49 14.27
N PHE A 137 -5.94 9.51 13.69
CA PHE A 137 -5.58 10.48 12.65
C PHE A 137 -6.44 10.30 11.39
N VAL A 138 -6.60 9.07 10.89
CA VAL A 138 -7.46 8.77 9.73
C VAL A 138 -8.90 9.19 10.02
N TYR A 139 -9.44 8.87 11.19
CA TYR A 139 -10.78 9.31 11.60
C TYR A 139 -10.88 10.84 11.59
N LEU A 140 -9.94 11.55 12.21
CA LEU A 140 -9.97 13.02 12.21
C LEU A 140 -9.93 13.61 10.80
N VAL A 141 -9.06 13.09 9.94
CA VAL A 141 -8.91 13.62 8.58
C VAL A 141 -10.14 13.31 7.73
N PHE A 142 -10.58 12.06 7.70
CA PHE A 142 -11.67 11.67 6.80
C PHE A 142 -13.04 12.05 7.35
N ASN A 143 -13.30 11.80 8.63
CA ASN A 143 -14.61 12.03 9.22
C ASN A 143 -14.84 13.52 9.55
N ASN A 144 -13.83 14.23 10.07
CA ASN A 144 -14.02 15.60 10.53
C ASN A 144 -13.59 16.68 9.54
N LEU A 145 -12.54 16.43 8.74
CA LEU A 145 -12.07 17.42 7.76
C LEU A 145 -12.70 17.20 6.38
N MET A 146 -12.88 15.95 5.97
CA MET A 146 -13.40 15.62 4.64
C MET A 146 -14.86 15.15 4.64
N TYR A 147 -15.47 14.97 5.82
CA TYR A 147 -16.87 14.54 5.99
C TYR A 147 -17.21 13.25 5.23
N ILE A 148 -16.27 12.30 5.20
CA ILE A 148 -16.43 10.97 4.59
C ILE A 148 -16.66 9.94 5.70
N ASP A 149 -17.78 9.24 5.62
CA ASP A 149 -18.14 8.11 6.49
C ASP A 149 -17.74 6.77 5.84
N PHE A 150 -17.16 5.85 6.62
CA PHE A 150 -16.67 4.53 6.19
C PHE A 150 -17.28 3.37 6.98
#